data_AF-A0A3B8X4X3-F1
#
_entry.id   AF-A0A3B8X4X3-F1
#
_cell.length_a   1.000
_cell.length_b   1.000
_cell.length_c   1.000
_cell.angle_alpha   90.00
_cell.angle_beta   90.00
_cell.angle_gamma   90.00
#
_symmetry.space_group_name_H-M   'P 1'
#
loop_
_entity.id
_entity.type
_entity.pdbx_description
1 polymer ?
#
loop_
_entity_poly.entity_id
_entity_poly.type
_entity_poly.pdbx_seq_one_letter_code
_entity_poly.pdbx_strand_id
1 'polypeptide(L)'
;MVAAMGAIGFGGVSAFADPSTNWQLASGSAQGSGGLAAFDFSVPDKTRLLYNSKDPALLGNILTSTMSARFTVVGVTGTFTYGGEPSCGGTTGNVRLYFESIPPGTKFAYTNYWWADVPPASAVLANGDFTLTVKVDATQAWSDWNGQPSSANAVEFNAAANNATAVGLSFGGGCFFENGVGTTDGSGTLTLTAFTS
;
A
#
# COMPACT_ATOMS: atom_id res chain seq x y z
N MET A 1 -7.75 1.95 -30.47
CA MET A 1 -9.05 2.07 -29.80
C MET A 1 -8.77 2.51 -28.37
N VAL A 2 -9.05 3.78 -28.07
CA VAL A 2 -8.74 4.40 -26.78
C VAL A 2 -9.78 3.93 -25.77
N ALA A 3 -9.42 2.98 -24.91
CA ALA A 3 -10.25 2.64 -23.76
C ALA A 3 -10.09 3.78 -22.75
N ALA A 4 -11.18 4.52 -22.55
CA ALA A 4 -11.30 5.50 -21.50
C ALA A 4 -11.13 4.79 -20.15
N MET A 5 -9.97 5.00 -19.51
CA MET A 5 -9.75 4.61 -18.13
C MET A 5 -10.66 5.50 -17.27
N GLY A 6 -11.72 4.91 -16.73
CA GLY A 6 -12.59 5.55 -15.78
C GLY A 6 -11.74 6.07 -14.63
N ALA A 7 -11.78 7.38 -14.40
CA ALA A 7 -11.18 8.00 -13.23
C ALA A 7 -11.80 7.35 -11.99
N ILE A 8 -11.02 6.53 -11.28
CA ILE A 8 -11.31 6.25 -9.88
C ILE A 8 -10.93 7.53 -9.15
N GLY A 9 -11.90 8.44 -9.04
CA GLY A 9 -11.73 9.62 -8.24
C GLY A 9 -11.36 9.21 -6.82
N PHE A 10 -10.33 9.84 -6.27
CA PHE A 10 -10.15 9.96 -4.82
C PHE A 10 -11.30 10.85 -4.28
N GLY A 11 -12.53 10.34 -4.36
CA GLY A 11 -13.67 10.92 -3.69
C GLY A 11 -13.41 10.76 -2.21
N GLY A 12 -13.17 11.87 -1.51
CA GLY A 12 -12.78 11.90 -0.11
C GLY A 12 -13.64 10.97 0.73
N VAL A 13 -13.06 9.84 1.12
CA VAL A 13 -13.62 8.99 2.17
C VAL A 13 -13.02 9.53 3.46
N SER A 14 -13.89 10.05 4.31
CA SER A 14 -13.54 10.45 5.67
C SER A 14 -12.98 9.23 6.38
N ALA A 15 -11.66 9.17 6.52
CA ALA A 15 -10.99 8.22 7.39
C ALA A 15 -11.49 8.50 8.81
N PHE A 16 -12.39 7.67 9.31
CA PHE A 16 -12.63 7.62 10.75
C PHE A 16 -11.33 7.10 11.36
N ALA A 17 -10.46 7.97 11.83
CA ALA A 17 -9.31 7.54 12.59
C ALA A 17 -9.80 6.98 13.92
N ASP A 18 -9.40 5.77 14.28
CA ASP A 18 -9.31 5.45 15.70
C ASP A 18 -8.21 6.37 16.26
N PRO A 19 -8.53 7.31 17.18
CA PRO A 19 -7.53 8.25 17.71
C PRO A 19 -6.38 7.56 18.46
N SER A 20 -6.48 6.26 18.74
CA SER A 20 -5.41 5.47 19.36
C SER A 20 -4.30 5.06 18.40
N THR A 21 -4.48 5.16 17.07
CA THR A 21 -3.44 4.81 16.08
C THR A 21 -3.20 5.93 15.06
N ASN A 22 -1.95 6.09 14.61
CA ASN A 22 -1.60 6.97 13.49
C ASN A 22 -1.91 6.36 12.12
N TRP A 23 -2.51 5.16 12.08
CA TRP A 23 -2.72 4.35 10.88
C TRP A 23 -4.17 4.44 10.38
N GLN A 24 -4.32 4.46 9.05
CA GLN A 24 -5.60 4.65 8.37
C GLN A 24 -5.79 3.62 7.27
N LEU A 25 -7.05 3.21 7.04
CA LEU A 25 -7.43 2.47 5.83
C LEU A 25 -8.01 3.45 4.81
N ALA A 26 -7.70 3.25 3.53
CA ALA A 26 -8.30 4.06 2.46
C ALA A 26 -9.84 4.00 2.43
N SER A 27 -10.45 2.97 3.03
CA SER A 27 -11.91 2.75 3.07
C SER A 27 -12.49 2.63 4.49
N GLY A 28 -11.79 3.10 5.53
CA GLY A 28 -12.31 3.05 6.90
C GLY A 28 -11.26 3.29 7.99
N SER A 29 -11.51 2.72 9.16
CA SER A 29 -10.61 2.75 10.33
C SER A 29 -9.84 1.45 10.42
N ALA A 30 -8.51 1.53 10.57
CA ALA A 30 -7.79 0.41 11.16
C ALA A 30 -8.19 0.25 12.63
N GLN A 31 -8.24 -0.97 13.12
CA GLN A 31 -8.49 -1.27 14.52
C GLN A 31 -7.16 -1.38 15.28
N GLY A 32 -7.14 -0.97 16.54
CA GLY A 32 -6.04 -1.33 17.45
C GLY A 32 -6.23 -2.76 17.96
N SER A 33 -5.42 -3.72 17.49
CA SER A 33 -5.38 -5.07 18.08
C SER A 33 -3.94 -5.60 18.14
N GLY A 34 -3.37 -5.68 19.34
CA GLY A 34 -2.08 -6.34 19.58
C GLY A 34 -0.86 -5.86 18.77
N GLY A 35 -0.98 -4.74 18.03
CA GLY A 35 0.00 -4.21 17.08
C GLY A 35 -0.28 -2.72 16.76
N LEU A 36 0.33 -2.20 15.68
CA LEU A 36 0.17 -0.82 15.22
C LEU A 36 -1.20 -0.56 14.57
N ALA A 37 -1.73 -1.56 13.85
CA ALA A 37 -3.00 -1.49 13.13
C ALA A 37 -3.46 -2.88 12.71
N ALA A 38 -4.76 -3.11 12.63
CA ALA A 38 -5.34 -4.33 12.10
C ALA A 38 -6.60 -4.08 11.28
N PHE A 39 -6.92 -5.02 10.40
CA PHE A 39 -8.19 -5.06 9.67
C PHE A 39 -8.57 -6.50 9.29
N ASP A 40 -9.86 -6.74 9.16
CA ASP A 40 -10.39 -7.99 8.62
C ASP A 40 -10.53 -7.90 7.10
N PHE A 41 -10.22 -8.99 6.40
CA PHE A 41 -10.53 -9.09 4.97
C PHE A 41 -12.05 -9.12 4.77
N SER A 42 -12.52 -8.67 3.61
CA SER A 42 -13.95 -8.53 3.32
C SER A 42 -14.34 -9.11 1.96
N VAL A 43 -15.65 -9.30 1.77
CA VAL A 43 -16.28 -9.50 0.46
C VAL A 43 -17.20 -8.31 0.14
N PRO A 44 -17.09 -7.66 -1.03
CA PRO A 44 -16.00 -7.77 -2.01
C PRO A 44 -14.68 -7.18 -1.48
N ASP A 45 -13.63 -7.26 -2.28
CA ASP A 45 -12.31 -6.68 -2.00
C ASP A 45 -12.43 -5.17 -1.77
N LYS A 46 -12.05 -4.69 -0.59
CA LYS A 46 -12.16 -3.27 -0.21
C LYS A 46 -10.91 -2.68 0.42
N THR A 47 -9.96 -3.52 0.84
CA THR A 47 -8.79 -3.05 1.57
C THR A 47 -7.66 -2.73 0.61
N ARG A 48 -7.48 -1.44 0.30
CA ARG A 48 -6.56 -0.93 -0.74
C ARG A 48 -5.23 -0.45 -0.18
N LEU A 49 -5.27 0.34 0.90
CA LEU A 49 -4.09 0.91 1.55
C LEU A 49 -4.27 0.86 3.07
N LEU A 50 -3.19 0.53 3.77
CA LEU A 50 -3.01 0.75 5.20
C LEU A 50 -1.79 1.65 5.37
N TYR A 51 -1.99 2.90 5.79
CA TYR A 51 -0.94 3.91 5.72
C TYR A 51 -0.90 4.80 6.97
N ASN A 52 0.26 5.40 7.21
CA ASN A 52 0.50 6.42 8.21
C ASN A 52 0.80 7.75 7.51
N SER A 53 0.05 8.79 7.88
CA SER A 53 0.16 10.16 7.34
C SER A 53 0.34 11.21 8.45
N LYS A 54 0.60 10.76 9.68
CA LYS A 54 0.60 11.61 10.88
C LYS A 54 1.89 11.54 11.69
N ASP A 55 2.63 10.44 11.62
CA ASP A 55 3.83 10.24 12.41
C ASP A 55 5.03 10.93 11.76
N PRO A 56 5.54 12.05 12.31
CA PRO A 56 6.66 12.78 11.70
C PRO A 56 7.96 11.97 11.70
N ALA A 57 8.09 10.91 12.51
CA ALA A 57 9.26 10.04 12.47
C ALA A 57 9.29 9.15 11.22
N LEU A 58 8.16 9.00 10.52
CA LEU A 58 8.02 8.18 9.32
C LEU A 58 7.87 8.99 8.02
N LEU A 59 7.86 10.32 8.12
CA LEU A 59 7.45 11.22 7.04
C LEU A 59 8.52 12.29 6.75
N GLY A 60 8.31 13.05 5.68
CA GLY A 60 9.26 14.04 5.21
C GLY A 60 10.34 13.39 4.35
N ASN A 61 11.60 13.54 4.73
CA ASN A 61 12.70 12.98 3.96
C ASN A 61 12.98 11.53 4.34
N ILE A 62 12.49 10.60 3.52
CA ILE A 62 12.77 9.16 3.62
C ILE A 62 13.82 8.71 2.59
N LEU A 63 14.42 9.63 1.82
CA LEU A 63 15.40 9.26 0.82
C LEU A 63 16.63 8.60 1.49
N THR A 64 17.09 7.50 0.89
CA THR A 64 18.18 6.62 1.37
C THR A 64 17.90 5.83 2.64
N SER A 65 16.76 6.03 3.28
CA SER A 65 16.36 5.26 4.47
C SER A 65 15.99 3.82 4.11
N THR A 66 15.82 2.99 5.14
CA THR A 66 15.28 1.63 4.98
C THR A 66 13.85 1.59 5.50
N MET A 67 12.91 1.37 4.58
CA MET A 67 11.53 1.13 4.92
C MET A 67 11.32 -0.35 5.25
N SER A 68 10.69 -0.64 6.38
CA SER A 68 10.38 -2.01 6.76
C SER A 68 9.01 -2.11 7.44
N ALA A 69 8.29 -3.18 7.13
CA ALA A 69 7.02 -3.52 7.76
C ALA A 69 7.04 -4.98 8.24
N ARG A 70 6.47 -5.22 9.41
CA ARG A 70 6.16 -6.57 9.90
C ARG A 70 4.69 -6.69 10.15
N PHE A 71 4.08 -7.75 9.64
CA PHE A 71 2.66 -8.02 9.84
C PHE A 71 2.41 -9.53 9.90
N THR A 72 1.23 -9.86 10.42
CA THR A 72 0.75 -11.23 10.54
C THR A 72 -0.60 -11.33 9.85
N VAL A 73 -0.87 -12.47 9.23
CA VAL A 73 -2.14 -12.81 8.61
C VAL A 73 -2.63 -14.11 9.21
N VAL A 74 -3.83 -14.09 9.78
CA VAL A 74 -4.40 -15.24 10.49
C VAL A 74 -5.86 -15.46 10.11
N GLY A 75 -6.35 -16.70 10.27
CA GLY A 75 -7.78 -17.01 10.15
C GLY A 75 -8.33 -17.00 8.73
N VAL A 76 -7.49 -16.97 7.70
CA VAL A 76 -7.95 -17.08 6.30
C VAL A 76 -8.35 -18.52 6.01
N THR A 77 -9.60 -18.72 5.59
CA THR A 77 -10.17 -20.01 5.14
C THR A 77 -10.53 -20.01 3.66
N GLY A 78 -10.76 -18.84 3.07
CA GLY A 78 -11.02 -18.66 1.64
C GLY A 78 -9.74 -18.44 0.82
N THR A 79 -9.92 -18.18 -0.48
CA THR A 79 -8.82 -17.77 -1.37
C THR A 79 -8.74 -16.25 -1.43
N PHE A 80 -7.53 -15.69 -1.46
CA PHE A 80 -7.35 -14.26 -1.68
C PHE A 80 -7.84 -13.82 -3.06
N THR A 81 -8.65 -12.79 -3.09
CA THR A 81 -9.13 -12.07 -4.29
C THR A 81 -8.62 -10.64 -4.28
N TYR A 82 -8.67 -9.99 -5.45
CA TYR A 82 -8.29 -8.59 -5.58
C TYR A 82 -9.15 -7.88 -6.62
N GLY A 83 -9.28 -6.56 -6.45
CA GLY A 83 -10.04 -5.73 -7.37
C GLY A 83 -9.32 -5.48 -8.71
N GLY A 84 -10.07 -5.33 -9.79
CA GLY A 84 -9.53 -4.98 -11.11
C GLY A 84 -9.55 -6.14 -12.10
N GLU A 85 -8.88 -5.95 -13.25
CA GLU A 85 -8.94 -6.91 -14.35
C GLU A 85 -7.91 -8.04 -14.17
N PRO A 86 -8.33 -9.32 -14.15
CA PRO A 86 -7.41 -10.46 -14.06
C PRO A 86 -6.59 -10.70 -15.35
N SER A 87 -6.82 -9.91 -16.39
CA SER A 87 -6.31 -10.08 -17.75
C SER A 87 -4.81 -9.78 -17.90
N CYS A 88 -4.23 -9.01 -16.99
CA CYS A 88 -2.84 -8.57 -17.10
C CYS A 88 -1.83 -9.45 -16.31
N GLY A 89 -2.29 -10.59 -15.79
CA GLY A 89 -1.47 -11.61 -15.14
C GLY A 89 -1.58 -11.60 -13.61
N GLY A 90 -1.39 -12.76 -12.96
CA GLY A 90 -1.44 -12.95 -11.50
C GLY A 90 -2.87 -13.15 -10.95
N THR A 91 -3.10 -14.25 -10.22
CA THR A 91 -4.41 -14.58 -9.62
C THR A 91 -4.47 -14.38 -8.11
N THR A 92 -3.39 -13.91 -7.48
CA THR A 92 -3.29 -13.91 -6.02
C THR A 92 -3.15 -12.50 -5.47
N GLY A 93 -3.86 -12.22 -4.38
CA GLY A 93 -3.70 -11.00 -3.61
C GLY A 93 -2.24 -10.84 -3.14
N ASN A 94 -1.72 -9.64 -3.26
CA ASN A 94 -0.38 -9.27 -2.82
C ASN A 94 -0.40 -8.01 -1.95
N VAL A 95 0.71 -7.83 -1.25
CA VAL A 95 1.00 -6.68 -0.40
C VAL A 95 2.40 -6.19 -0.68
N ARG A 96 2.60 -4.88 -0.63
CA ARG A 96 3.91 -4.25 -0.86
C ARG A 96 4.05 -2.95 -0.09
N LEU A 97 5.31 -2.53 0.08
CA LEU A 97 5.63 -1.21 0.62
C LEU A 97 5.27 -0.11 -0.37
N TYR A 98 4.81 1.01 0.19
CA TYR A 98 4.25 2.15 -0.54
C TYR A 98 4.62 3.45 0.15
N PHE A 99 4.83 4.51 -0.65
CA PHE A 99 4.79 5.87 -0.16
C PHE A 99 4.18 6.83 -1.19
N GLU A 100 3.73 7.97 -0.68
CA GLU A 100 3.29 9.09 -1.50
C GLU A 100 3.81 10.42 -0.96
N SER A 101 3.78 11.44 -1.82
CA SER A 101 4.25 12.80 -1.53
C SER A 101 3.21 13.85 -1.87
N ILE A 102 1.92 13.53 -1.73
CA ILE A 102 0.82 14.46 -2.01
C ILE A 102 0.43 15.23 -0.75
N PRO A 103 0.72 16.54 -0.67
CA PRO A 103 0.06 17.38 0.31
C PRO A 103 -1.46 17.42 0.04
N PRO A 104 -2.28 17.54 1.09
CA PRO A 104 -3.71 17.79 0.94
C PRO A 104 -3.99 18.97 -0.01
N GLY A 105 -4.88 18.77 -1.00
CA GLY A 105 -5.29 19.82 -1.95
C GLY A 105 -4.44 19.94 -3.23
N THR A 106 -3.45 19.08 -3.43
CA THR A 106 -2.61 19.09 -4.63
C THR A 106 -3.27 18.32 -5.79
N LYS A 107 -3.01 18.75 -7.04
CA LYS A 107 -3.46 18.01 -8.23
C LYS A 107 -2.75 16.66 -8.29
N PHE A 108 -3.51 15.62 -8.65
CA PHE A 108 -2.99 14.29 -8.92
C PHE A 108 -1.84 14.33 -9.96
N ALA A 109 -0.75 13.64 -9.65
CA ALA A 109 0.36 13.37 -10.56
C ALA A 109 0.90 11.96 -10.29
N TYR A 110 1.15 11.19 -11.35
CA TYR A 110 1.58 9.80 -11.26
C TYR A 110 2.84 9.61 -10.41
N THR A 111 3.76 10.56 -10.52
CA THR A 111 5.07 10.58 -9.87
C THR A 111 5.03 10.91 -8.39
N ASN A 112 3.84 11.16 -7.83
CA ASN A 112 3.71 11.37 -6.39
C ASN A 112 3.47 10.08 -5.61
N TYR A 113 3.30 8.95 -6.30
CA TYR A 113 2.95 7.67 -5.70
C TYR A 113 3.94 6.60 -6.14
N TRP A 114 4.45 5.81 -5.20
CA TRP A 114 5.51 4.84 -5.49
C TRP A 114 5.29 3.54 -4.74
N TRP A 115 5.42 2.43 -5.48
CA TRP A 115 5.31 1.08 -4.95
C TRP A 115 6.60 0.32 -5.14
N ALA A 116 6.98 -0.47 -4.14
CA ALA A 116 8.09 -1.39 -4.27
C ALA A 116 7.64 -2.67 -5.01
N ASP A 117 8.30 -3.01 -6.10
CA ASP A 117 7.77 -3.98 -7.06
C ASP A 117 8.10 -5.43 -6.70
N VAL A 118 9.27 -5.66 -6.11
CA VAL A 118 9.85 -7.01 -5.99
C VAL A 118 10.13 -7.40 -4.53
N PRO A 119 10.14 -8.71 -4.21
CA PRO A 119 10.63 -9.19 -2.93
C PRO A 119 12.08 -8.72 -2.66
N PRO A 120 12.44 -8.41 -1.40
CA PRO A 120 11.65 -8.61 -0.18
C PRO A 120 10.71 -7.44 0.16
N ALA A 121 10.46 -6.51 -0.76
CA ALA A 121 9.59 -5.35 -0.51
C ALA A 121 8.10 -5.62 -0.80
N SER A 122 7.81 -6.76 -1.42
CA SER A 122 6.47 -7.25 -1.73
C SER A 122 6.34 -8.75 -1.42
N ALA A 123 5.11 -9.21 -1.17
CA ALA A 123 4.80 -10.60 -0.92
C ALA A 123 3.40 -10.98 -1.41
N VAL A 124 3.22 -12.26 -1.75
CA VAL A 124 1.90 -12.85 -1.96
C VAL A 124 1.26 -13.11 -0.60
N LEU A 125 -0.01 -12.75 -0.44
CA LEU A 125 -0.75 -12.94 0.81
C LEU A 125 -1.07 -14.42 1.04
N ALA A 126 -0.86 -14.85 2.28
CA ALA A 126 -1.18 -16.17 2.82
C ALA A 126 -1.30 -16.06 4.35
N ASN A 127 -1.83 -17.07 5.04
CA ASN A 127 -1.69 -17.14 6.50
C ASN A 127 -0.19 -17.23 6.86
N GLY A 128 0.23 -16.45 7.87
CA GLY A 128 1.61 -16.46 8.38
C GLY A 128 2.15 -15.10 8.78
N ASP A 129 3.45 -15.09 9.09
CA ASP A 129 4.19 -13.89 9.47
C ASP A 129 5.02 -13.39 8.29
N PHE A 130 5.05 -12.07 8.10
CA PHE A 130 5.71 -11.42 6.98
C PHE A 130 6.63 -10.31 7.47
N THR A 131 7.75 -10.15 6.76
CA THR A 131 8.63 -8.99 6.87
C THR A 131 8.91 -8.46 5.49
N LEU A 132 8.51 -7.22 5.24
CA LEU A 132 8.87 -6.50 4.02
C LEU A 132 9.99 -5.50 4.33
N THR A 133 10.93 -5.35 3.42
CA THR A 133 12.01 -4.38 3.57
C THR A 133 12.53 -3.90 2.23
N VAL A 134 12.88 -2.62 2.15
CA VAL A 134 13.50 -2.02 0.97
C VAL A 134 14.22 -0.73 1.35
N LYS A 135 15.29 -0.43 0.62
CA LYS A 135 15.91 0.89 0.68
C LYS A 135 15.15 1.87 -0.22
N VAL A 136 14.87 3.07 0.30
CA VAL A 136 14.20 4.12 -0.48
C VAL A 136 15.26 4.85 -1.31
N ASP A 137 15.67 4.26 -2.42
CA ASP A 137 16.49 4.93 -3.43
C ASP A 137 16.14 4.47 -4.84
N ALA A 138 16.48 5.29 -5.83
CA ALA A 138 16.11 5.05 -7.23
C ALA A 138 16.78 3.81 -7.87
N THR A 139 17.76 3.19 -7.19
CA THR A 139 18.43 1.96 -7.67
C THR A 139 17.64 0.70 -7.31
N GLN A 140 16.71 0.79 -6.36
CA GLN A 140 15.79 -0.30 -6.04
C GLN A 140 14.64 -0.37 -7.06
N ALA A 141 13.94 -1.50 -7.08
CA ALA A 141 12.79 -1.68 -7.96
C ALA A 141 11.54 -1.02 -7.34
N TRP A 142 11.37 0.26 -7.67
CA TRP A 142 10.15 1.01 -7.43
C TRP A 142 9.51 1.39 -8.76
N SER A 143 8.19 1.49 -8.78
CA SER A 143 7.44 2.04 -9.90
C SER A 143 6.45 3.11 -9.46
N ASP A 144 6.24 4.09 -10.33
CA ASP A 144 5.21 5.09 -10.15
C ASP A 144 3.82 4.55 -10.49
N TRP A 145 2.77 5.36 -10.34
CA TRP A 145 1.40 4.96 -10.68
C TRP A 145 1.25 4.39 -12.10
N ASN A 146 2.03 4.90 -13.05
CA ASN A 146 1.97 4.51 -14.45
C ASN A 146 2.94 3.35 -14.77
N GLY A 147 3.51 2.70 -13.75
CA GLY A 147 4.43 1.58 -13.88
C GLY A 147 5.83 1.99 -14.38
N GLN A 148 6.17 3.28 -14.34
CA GLN A 148 7.48 3.73 -14.78
C GLN A 148 8.51 3.53 -13.66
N PRO A 149 9.66 2.90 -13.94
CA PRO A 149 10.61 2.55 -12.91
C PRO A 149 11.33 3.79 -12.36
N SER A 150 11.65 3.78 -11.07
CA SER A 150 12.41 4.85 -10.39
C SER A 150 13.77 5.10 -11.03
N SER A 151 14.39 4.09 -11.63
CA SER A 151 15.66 4.24 -12.34
C SER A 151 15.55 5.08 -13.61
N ALA A 152 14.39 5.12 -14.26
CA ALA A 152 14.10 5.97 -15.41
C ALA A 152 13.62 7.38 -14.99
N ASN A 153 13.00 7.51 -13.82
CA ASN A 153 12.43 8.76 -13.28
C ASN A 153 13.05 9.12 -11.92
N ALA A 154 14.39 9.07 -11.84
CA ALA A 154 15.10 9.21 -10.57
C ALA A 154 14.91 10.61 -9.95
N VAL A 155 14.73 11.65 -10.77
CA VAL A 155 14.52 13.02 -10.29
C VAL A 155 13.19 13.11 -9.55
N GLU A 156 12.13 12.58 -10.14
CA GLU A 156 10.78 12.58 -9.60
C GLU A 156 10.66 11.65 -8.39
N PHE A 157 11.27 10.47 -8.45
CA PHE A 157 11.36 9.56 -7.32
C PHE A 157 12.02 10.25 -6.11
N ASN A 158 13.19 10.85 -6.32
CA ASN A 158 13.92 11.53 -5.25
C ASN A 158 13.12 12.74 -4.72
N ALA A 159 12.44 13.49 -5.58
CA ALA A 159 11.60 14.60 -5.15
C ALA A 159 10.44 14.12 -4.25
N ALA A 160 9.78 13.03 -4.62
CA ALA A 160 8.72 12.41 -3.83
C ALA A 160 9.26 11.88 -2.50
N ALA A 161 10.37 11.12 -2.52
CA ALA A 161 10.96 10.52 -1.32
C ALA A 161 11.52 11.57 -0.33
N ASN A 162 11.92 12.76 -0.80
CA ASN A 162 12.31 13.86 0.08
C ASN A 162 11.12 14.54 0.78
N ASN A 163 9.90 14.31 0.30
CA ASN A 163 8.68 14.99 0.74
C ASN A 163 7.53 13.99 0.98
N ALA A 164 7.83 12.82 1.55
CA ALA A 164 6.83 11.80 1.81
C ALA A 164 5.76 12.31 2.79
N THR A 165 4.51 12.22 2.39
CA THR A 165 3.33 12.63 3.17
C THR A 165 2.55 11.43 3.69
N ALA A 166 2.73 10.26 3.10
CA ALA A 166 2.28 9.01 3.68
C ALA A 166 3.22 7.85 3.31
N VAL A 167 3.29 6.87 4.19
CA VAL A 167 4.00 5.59 4.00
C VAL A 167 3.12 4.45 4.47
N GLY A 168 3.27 3.25 3.90
CA GLY A 168 2.51 2.10 4.39
C GLY A 168 2.56 0.85 3.52
N LEU A 169 1.47 0.09 3.63
CA LEU A 169 1.21 -1.12 2.87
C LEU A 169 0.12 -0.87 1.84
N SER A 170 0.40 -1.29 0.62
CA SER A 170 -0.56 -1.29 -0.47
C SER A 170 -0.95 -2.72 -0.83
N PHE A 171 -2.24 -2.90 -1.12
CA PHE A 171 -2.83 -4.20 -1.37
C PHE A 171 -3.54 -4.26 -2.72
N GLY A 172 -3.21 -5.28 -3.50
CA GLY A 172 -3.82 -5.49 -4.80
C GLY A 172 -3.48 -6.86 -5.38
N GLY A 173 -3.36 -6.92 -6.70
CA GLY A 173 -3.11 -8.15 -7.43
C GLY A 173 -2.87 -7.88 -8.90
N GLY A 174 -2.22 -8.84 -9.56
CA GLY A 174 -1.76 -8.66 -10.93
C GLY A 174 -0.95 -7.38 -11.15
N CYS A 175 -1.35 -6.55 -12.12
CA CYS A 175 -0.68 -5.27 -12.41
C CYS A 175 -1.23 -4.09 -11.62
N PHE A 176 -2.19 -4.32 -10.73
CA PHE A 176 -2.82 -3.27 -9.94
C PHE A 176 -2.41 -3.41 -8.48
N PHE A 177 -1.62 -2.47 -7.98
CA PHE A 177 -0.95 -2.62 -6.69
C PHE A 177 -1.80 -2.21 -5.49
N GLU A 178 -3.03 -1.78 -5.76
CA GLU A 178 -3.81 -0.97 -4.84
C GLU A 178 -5.32 -1.01 -5.14
N ASN A 179 -5.78 -1.96 -5.96
CA ASN A 179 -7.22 -2.11 -6.23
C ASN A 179 -7.97 -2.86 -5.12
N GLY A 180 -7.26 -3.22 -4.05
CA GLY A 180 -7.81 -3.86 -2.89
C GLY A 180 -7.69 -5.36 -2.92
N VAL A 181 -7.65 -5.95 -1.73
CA VAL A 181 -7.69 -7.39 -1.52
C VAL A 181 -8.83 -7.76 -0.57
N GLY A 182 -9.28 -8.99 -0.69
CA GLY A 182 -10.24 -9.65 0.15
C GLY A 182 -10.04 -11.16 0.08
N THR A 183 -10.97 -11.90 0.66
CA THR A 183 -10.99 -13.36 0.60
C THR A 183 -12.36 -13.79 0.10
N THR A 184 -12.46 -14.92 -0.61
CA THR A 184 -13.74 -15.38 -1.21
C THR A 184 -14.89 -15.56 -0.21
N ASP A 185 -14.57 -15.69 1.08
CA ASP A 185 -15.51 -15.86 2.19
C ASP A 185 -15.44 -14.73 3.23
N GLY A 186 -14.60 -13.70 3.02
CA GLY A 186 -14.40 -12.59 3.95
C GLY A 186 -13.73 -12.99 5.27
N SER A 187 -13.06 -14.14 5.29
CA SER A 187 -12.31 -14.62 6.44
C SER A 187 -10.92 -14.00 6.53
N GLY A 188 -10.43 -13.93 7.76
CA GLY A 188 -9.05 -13.62 8.09
C GLY A 188 -8.80 -12.16 8.44
N THR A 189 -7.70 -11.96 9.16
CA THR A 189 -7.30 -10.67 9.72
C THR A 189 -5.84 -10.44 9.42
N LEU A 190 -5.51 -9.22 9.01
CA LEU A 190 -4.13 -8.74 8.95
C LEU A 190 -3.88 -7.83 10.17
N THR A 191 -2.76 -8.08 10.85
CA THR A 191 -2.26 -7.21 11.93
C THR A 191 -0.85 -6.73 11.62
N LEU A 192 -0.68 -5.42 11.41
CA LEU A 192 0.60 -4.74 11.33
C LEU A 192 1.20 -4.62 12.73
N THR A 193 2.37 -5.21 12.94
CA THR A 193 3.02 -5.30 14.26
C THR A 193 4.20 -4.33 14.40
N ALA A 194 4.86 -3.96 13.29
CA ALA A 194 5.92 -2.97 13.30
C ALA A 194 6.05 -2.27 11.95
N PHE A 195 6.49 -1.01 11.96
CA PHE A 195 6.84 -0.25 10.78
C PHE A 195 7.96 0.74 11.08
N THR A 196 8.91 0.89 10.16
CA THR A 196 10.00 1.88 10.21
C THR A 196 10.24 2.44 8.81
N SER A 197 10.69 3.69 8.71
CA SER A 197 11.17 4.31 7.47
C SER A 197 12.27 5.31 7.74
#